data_AF-A0A501Y325-F1
#
_entry.id   AF-A0A501Y325-F1
#
_cell.length_a   1.000
_cell.length_b   1.000
_cell.length_c   1.000
_cell.angle_alpha   90.00
_cell.angle_beta   90.00
_cell.angle_gamma   90.00
#
_symmetry.space_group_name_H-M   'P 1'
#
loop_
_entity.id
_entity.type
_entity.pdbx_description
1 polymer ?
#
loop_
_entity_poly.entity_id
_entity_poly.type
_entity_poly.pdbx_seq_one_letter_code
_entity_poly.pdbx_strand_id
1 'polypeptide(L)'
;MTRIAEIIFETAISEDKELSLIANQGIFHMPELAFAYQCGKAILKEAHAIFDGLSVTWIREGNLGNGGPTDLVFKLENGDTLAIEFKLRGTATAYKKDIIKLCKIKQPNTSKIFCALIDVFDSKLPDDGRQSYIESMAGYKVTSLLIKSFKTKQNWYQSKTSCVVGAWSVSLNETDELNRVLCDSCE
;
A
#
# COMPACT_ATOMS: atom_id res chain seq x y z
N MET A 1 12.85 0.58 -0.50
CA MET A 1 11.40 0.53 -0.18
C MET A 1 10.98 1.50 0.94
N THR A 2 11.78 1.73 1.99
CA THR A 2 11.43 2.67 3.08
C THR A 2 11.13 4.08 2.59
N ARG A 3 11.92 4.66 1.66
CA ARG A 3 11.64 5.99 1.10
C ARG A 3 10.28 6.09 0.41
N ILE A 4 9.87 5.04 -0.32
CA ILE A 4 8.54 4.98 -0.94
C ILE A 4 7.44 5.05 0.12
N ALA A 5 7.60 4.32 1.23
CA ALA A 5 6.65 4.36 2.33
C ALA A 5 6.58 5.75 3.00
N GLU A 6 7.73 6.44 3.15
CA GLU A 6 7.77 7.82 3.62
C GLU A 6 7.05 8.79 2.68
N ILE A 7 7.26 8.69 1.37
CA ILE A 7 6.57 9.51 0.36
C ILE A 7 5.06 9.29 0.44
N ILE A 8 4.59 8.06 0.63
CA ILE A 8 3.16 7.78 0.80
C ILE A 8 2.62 8.48 2.05
N PHE A 9 3.34 8.44 3.18
CA PHE A 9 2.95 9.14 4.40
C PHE A 9 2.96 10.67 4.24
N GLU A 10 3.99 11.22 3.61
CA GLU A 10 4.11 12.65 3.31
C GLU A 10 2.97 13.11 2.39
N THR A 11 2.62 12.30 1.39
CA THR A 11 1.50 12.55 0.48
C THR A 11 0.18 12.57 1.26
N ALA A 12 -0.06 11.61 2.15
CA ALA A 12 -1.26 11.56 2.98
C ALA A 12 -1.41 12.82 3.86
N ILE A 13 -0.31 13.30 4.46
CA ILE A 13 -0.31 14.54 5.25
C ILE A 13 -0.60 15.75 4.37
N SER A 14 0.02 15.83 3.19
CA SER A 14 -0.17 16.94 2.27
C SER A 14 -1.63 17.06 1.81
N GLU A 15 -2.20 15.94 1.37
CA GLU A 15 -3.59 15.86 0.90
C GLU A 15 -4.59 16.12 2.05
N ASP A 16 -4.32 15.64 3.27
CA ASP A 16 -5.14 15.98 4.45
C ASP A 16 -5.17 17.48 4.72
N LYS A 17 -4.01 18.13 4.69
CA LYS A 17 -3.89 19.58 4.90
C LYS A 17 -4.61 20.35 3.80
N GLU A 18 -4.45 19.96 2.55
CA GLU A 18 -5.11 20.62 1.41
C GLU A 18 -6.63 20.49 1.52
N LEU A 19 -7.16 19.29 1.71
CA LEU A 19 -8.60 19.05 1.90
C LEU A 19 -9.17 19.81 3.10
N SER A 20 -8.38 19.92 4.17
CA SER A 20 -8.76 20.69 5.37
C SER A 20 -8.88 22.18 5.08
N LEU A 21 -8.06 22.71 4.18
CA LEU A 21 -8.08 24.12 3.76
C LEU A 21 -9.20 24.42 2.76
N ILE A 22 -9.36 23.59 1.72
CA ILE A 22 -10.25 23.91 0.60
C ILE A 22 -11.71 23.45 0.80
N ALA A 23 -11.92 22.41 1.61
CA ALA A 23 -13.24 21.78 1.77
C ALA A 23 -13.62 21.52 3.23
N ASN A 24 -12.75 21.88 4.19
CA ASN A 24 -12.90 21.53 5.60
C ASN A 24 -13.09 20.00 5.82
N GLN A 25 -12.44 19.19 4.98
CA GLN A 25 -12.45 17.72 5.05
C GLN A 25 -11.07 17.19 5.45
N GLY A 26 -10.95 15.89 5.73
CA GLY A 26 -9.65 15.24 5.97
C GLY A 26 -9.35 14.19 4.89
N ILE A 27 -8.20 13.51 5.02
CA ILE A 27 -7.68 12.56 4.03
C ILE A 27 -8.69 11.52 3.56
N PHE A 28 -9.58 11.09 4.45
CA PHE A 28 -10.57 10.07 4.12
C PHE A 28 -11.74 10.56 3.25
N HIS A 29 -11.79 11.84 2.90
CA HIS A 29 -12.67 12.35 1.87
C HIS A 29 -12.13 12.12 0.46
N MET A 30 -10.82 11.88 0.33
CA MET A 30 -10.16 11.63 -0.94
C MET A 30 -10.59 10.27 -1.52
N PRO A 31 -10.82 10.15 -2.84
CA PRO A 31 -10.94 8.84 -3.49
C PRO A 31 -9.63 8.05 -3.43
N GLU A 32 -9.71 6.74 -3.21
CA GLU A 32 -8.55 5.84 -3.12
C GLU A 32 -7.63 5.91 -4.35
N LEU A 33 -8.21 5.84 -5.56
CA LEU A 33 -7.43 5.95 -6.80
C LEU A 33 -6.81 7.34 -7.00
N ALA A 34 -7.44 8.39 -6.47
CA ALA A 34 -6.84 9.73 -6.50
C ALA A 34 -5.64 9.78 -5.54
N PHE A 35 -5.73 9.15 -4.38
CA PHE A 35 -4.61 9.02 -3.45
C PHE A 35 -3.45 8.22 -4.05
N ALA A 36 -3.75 7.07 -4.66
CA ALA A 36 -2.78 6.27 -5.40
C ALA A 36 -2.12 7.11 -6.51
N TYR A 37 -2.91 7.88 -7.27
CA TYR A 37 -2.36 8.77 -8.30
C TYR A 37 -1.37 9.80 -7.74
N GLN A 38 -1.72 10.45 -6.63
CA GLN A 38 -0.84 11.45 -5.98
C GLN A 38 0.44 10.82 -5.46
N CYS A 39 0.35 9.66 -4.82
CA CYS A 39 1.52 8.89 -4.39
C CYS A 39 2.42 8.54 -5.58
N GLY A 40 1.82 8.11 -6.69
CA GLY A 40 2.55 7.78 -7.91
C GLY A 40 3.33 8.96 -8.47
N LYS A 41 2.71 10.15 -8.55
CA LYS A 41 3.40 11.39 -8.94
C LYS A 41 4.54 11.75 -7.98
N ALA A 42 4.31 11.63 -6.68
CA ALA A 42 5.31 11.99 -5.68
C ALA A 42 6.53 11.06 -5.75
N ILE A 43 6.32 9.74 -5.90
CA ILE A 43 7.39 8.77 -6.13
C ILE A 43 8.14 9.09 -7.41
N LEU A 44 7.43 9.41 -8.51
CA LEU A 44 8.07 9.69 -9.80
C LEU A 44 8.94 10.95 -9.77
N LYS A 45 8.58 11.98 -8.99
CA LYS A 45 9.40 13.18 -8.78
C LYS A 45 10.75 12.88 -8.13
N GLU A 46 10.84 11.79 -7.36
CA GLU A 46 12.06 11.33 -6.69
C GLU A 46 12.65 10.07 -7.34
N ALA A 47 12.14 9.66 -8.51
CA ALA A 47 12.46 8.37 -9.12
C ALA A 47 13.96 8.12 -9.29
N HIS A 48 14.72 9.13 -9.72
CA HIS A 48 16.16 9.00 -9.91
C HIS A 48 16.87 8.56 -8.61
N ALA A 49 16.47 9.08 -7.46
CA ALA A 49 17.07 8.70 -6.18
C ALA A 49 16.51 7.37 -5.64
N ILE A 50 15.23 7.08 -5.89
CA ILE A 50 14.57 5.86 -5.39
C ILE A 50 15.01 4.61 -6.15
N PHE A 51 15.27 4.76 -7.45
CA PHE A 51 15.54 3.67 -8.38
C PHE A 51 16.96 3.75 -8.96
N ASP A 52 17.90 4.34 -8.22
CA ASP A 52 19.34 4.37 -8.55
C ASP A 52 19.67 4.85 -9.98
N GLY A 53 18.95 5.87 -10.43
CA GLY A 53 19.12 6.47 -11.75
C GLY A 53 18.47 5.71 -12.91
N LEU A 54 17.83 4.56 -12.66
CA LEU A 54 17.16 3.77 -13.70
C LEU A 54 15.96 4.52 -14.29
N SER A 55 15.74 4.34 -15.60
CA SER A 55 14.52 4.79 -16.26
C SER A 55 13.30 4.04 -15.71
N VAL A 56 12.22 4.76 -15.45
CA VAL A 56 11.01 4.20 -14.81
C VAL A 56 9.77 4.49 -15.63
N THR A 57 8.99 3.45 -15.92
CA THR A 57 7.64 3.58 -16.48
C THR A 57 6.61 3.46 -15.36
N TRP A 58 5.88 4.54 -15.09
CA TRP A 58 4.78 4.56 -14.14
C TRP A 58 3.45 4.21 -14.83
N ILE A 59 2.77 3.19 -14.31
CA ILE A 59 1.51 2.64 -14.83
C ILE A 59 0.47 2.70 -13.71
N ARG A 60 -0.72 3.20 -14.03
CA ARG A 60 -1.88 3.19 -13.14
C ARG A 60 -2.75 1.99 -13.45
N GLU A 61 -3.31 1.37 -12.43
CA GLU A 61 -4.26 0.25 -12.57
C GLU A 61 -3.70 -0.85 -13.48
N GLY A 62 -2.42 -1.20 -13.25
CA GLY A 62 -1.69 -2.16 -14.08
C GLY A 62 -2.13 -3.60 -13.84
N ASN A 63 -2.38 -4.35 -14.90
CA ASN A 63 -2.69 -5.78 -14.80
C ASN A 63 -1.40 -6.62 -14.78
N LEU A 64 -1.18 -7.36 -13.69
CA LEU A 64 -0.02 -8.24 -13.48
C LEU A 64 -0.42 -9.72 -13.35
N GLY A 65 -1.61 -10.08 -13.87
CA GLY A 65 -2.10 -11.47 -13.87
C GLY A 65 -2.54 -11.98 -12.50
N ASN A 66 -2.83 -11.07 -11.55
CA ASN A 66 -3.16 -11.38 -10.16
C ASN A 66 -4.66 -11.41 -9.84
N GLY A 67 -5.53 -11.36 -10.87
CA GLY A 67 -6.99 -11.42 -10.72
C GLY A 67 -7.69 -10.07 -10.62
N GLY A 68 -6.99 -8.98 -10.96
CA GLY A 68 -7.52 -7.62 -11.04
C GLY A 68 -6.39 -6.63 -11.29
N PRO A 69 -6.68 -5.34 -11.57
CA PRO A 69 -5.66 -4.32 -11.64
C PRO A 69 -4.98 -4.12 -10.28
N THR A 70 -3.71 -3.75 -10.30
CA THR A 70 -2.96 -3.21 -9.16
C THR A 70 -2.84 -1.70 -9.32
N ASP A 71 -3.12 -0.95 -8.26
CA ASP A 71 -3.33 0.50 -8.33
C ASP A 71 -2.15 1.26 -8.94
N LEU A 72 -0.92 0.94 -8.52
CA LEU A 72 0.29 1.48 -9.12
C LEU A 72 1.29 0.38 -9.46
N VAL A 73 1.89 0.50 -10.64
CA VAL A 73 3.01 -0.33 -11.06
C VAL A 73 4.12 0.58 -11.60
N PHE A 74 5.35 0.34 -11.15
CA PHE A 74 6.56 0.92 -11.72
C PHE A 74 7.38 -0.19 -12.36
N LYS A 75 7.68 -0.04 -13.65
CA LYS A 75 8.57 -0.95 -14.38
C LYS A 75 9.90 -0.26 -14.64
N LEU A 76 10.99 -0.91 -14.22
CA LEU A 76 12.35 -0.42 -14.37
C LEU A 76 12.98 -1.00 -15.63
N GLU A 77 13.92 -0.28 -16.24
CA GLU A 77 14.59 -0.71 -17.48
C GLU A 77 15.42 -2.00 -17.31
N ASN A 78 15.85 -2.31 -16.09
CA ASN A 78 16.56 -3.55 -15.75
C ASN A 78 15.62 -4.77 -15.62
N GLY A 79 14.31 -4.60 -15.80
CA GLY A 79 13.30 -5.65 -15.69
C GLY A 79 12.65 -5.79 -14.32
N ASP A 80 13.15 -5.08 -13.30
CA ASP A 80 12.53 -5.06 -11.98
C ASP A 80 11.17 -4.37 -12.01
N THR A 81 10.26 -4.83 -11.15
CA THR A 81 8.91 -4.27 -11.04
C THR A 81 8.58 -3.96 -9.59
N LEU A 82 7.94 -2.82 -9.35
CA LEU A 82 7.32 -2.48 -8.08
C LEU A 82 5.81 -2.39 -8.26
N ALA A 83 5.07 -3.20 -7.52
CA ALA A 83 3.61 -3.23 -7.49
C ALA A 83 3.11 -2.71 -6.14
N ILE A 84 2.20 -1.73 -6.14
CA ILE A 84 1.64 -1.14 -4.92
C ILE A 84 0.11 -1.19 -5.00
N GLU A 85 -0.48 -1.74 -3.96
CA GLU A 85 -1.93 -1.74 -3.73
C GLU A 85 -2.25 -0.81 -2.56
N PHE A 86 -3.26 0.04 -2.72
CA PHE A 86 -3.71 0.99 -1.72
C PHE A 86 -5.06 0.58 -1.16
N LYS A 87 -5.27 0.95 0.11
CA LYS A 87 -6.58 0.90 0.73
C LYS A 87 -6.86 2.14 1.54
N LEU A 88 -7.96 2.82 1.25
CA LEU A 88 -8.47 3.92 2.04
C LEU A 88 -9.61 3.42 2.92
N ARG A 89 -9.35 3.32 4.23
CA ARG A 89 -10.22 2.63 5.20
C ARG A 89 -10.45 1.16 4.83
N GLY A 90 -11.31 0.48 5.56
CA GLY A 90 -11.68 -0.91 5.30
C GLY A 90 -11.45 -1.81 6.50
N THR A 91 -11.90 -3.05 6.34
CA THR A 91 -11.76 -4.10 7.36
C THR A 91 -10.46 -4.85 7.19
N ALA A 92 -9.97 -5.48 8.26
CA ALA A 92 -8.79 -6.34 8.19
C ALA A 92 -8.95 -7.48 7.14
N THR A 93 -10.19 -7.97 6.95
CA THR A 93 -10.51 -8.96 5.92
C THR A 93 -10.37 -8.39 4.50
N ALA A 94 -10.72 -7.12 4.27
CA ALA A 94 -10.49 -6.47 2.98
C ALA A 94 -8.98 -6.35 2.70
N TYR A 95 -8.20 -5.92 3.70
CA TYR A 95 -6.74 -5.81 3.59
C TYR A 95 -6.11 -7.15 3.25
N LYS A 96 -6.52 -8.22 3.95
CA LYS A 96 -6.09 -9.59 3.66
C LYS A 96 -6.37 -9.99 2.20
N LYS A 97 -7.54 -9.68 1.64
CA LYS A 97 -7.85 -10.00 0.23
C LYS A 97 -6.89 -9.30 -0.74
N ASP A 98 -6.58 -8.04 -0.48
CA ASP A 98 -5.69 -7.24 -1.31
C ASP A 98 -4.23 -7.72 -1.21
N ILE A 99 -3.76 -8.08 -0.02
CA ILE A 99 -2.45 -8.72 0.18
C ILE A 99 -2.37 -10.05 -0.57
N ILE A 100 -3.39 -10.91 -0.45
CA ILE A 100 -3.46 -12.19 -1.17
C ILE A 100 -3.43 -11.95 -2.69
N LYS A 101 -4.15 -10.93 -3.17
CA LYS A 101 -4.15 -10.53 -4.58
C LYS A 101 -2.73 -10.14 -5.01
N LEU A 102 -2.04 -9.25 -4.31
CA LEU A 102 -0.65 -8.89 -4.61
C LEU A 102 0.28 -10.12 -4.64
N CYS A 103 0.16 -11.02 -3.68
CA CYS A 103 1.00 -12.21 -3.61
C CYS A 103 0.73 -13.22 -4.75
N LYS A 104 -0.34 -13.09 -5.53
CA LYS A 104 -0.57 -13.89 -6.75
C LYS A 104 0.26 -13.43 -7.96
N ILE A 105 0.89 -12.26 -7.91
CA ILE A 105 1.75 -11.80 -9.02
C ILE A 105 2.94 -12.77 -9.16
N LYS A 106 2.98 -13.47 -10.30
CA LYS A 106 4.01 -14.47 -10.66
C LYS A 106 5.20 -13.87 -11.41
N GLN A 107 5.11 -12.62 -11.87
CA GLN A 107 6.20 -11.98 -12.58
C GLN A 107 7.45 -11.94 -11.68
N PRO A 108 8.62 -12.42 -12.16
CA PRO A 108 9.85 -12.41 -11.38
C PRO A 108 10.28 -10.97 -11.06
N ASN A 109 11.17 -10.82 -10.08
CA ASN A 109 11.74 -9.54 -9.66
C ASN A 109 10.68 -8.47 -9.35
N THR A 110 9.53 -8.89 -8.81
CA THR A 110 8.45 -7.98 -8.44
C THR A 110 8.41 -7.75 -6.94
N SER A 111 8.82 -6.54 -6.53
CA SER A 111 8.58 -6.03 -5.17
C SER A 111 7.12 -5.63 -5.00
N LYS A 112 6.52 -5.96 -3.86
CA LYS A 112 5.08 -5.79 -3.60
C LYS A 112 4.87 -5.02 -2.31
N ILE A 113 4.12 -3.92 -2.38
CA ILE A 113 3.76 -3.11 -1.22
C ILE A 113 2.24 -3.09 -1.09
N PHE A 114 1.74 -3.45 0.10
CA PHE A 114 0.38 -3.12 0.49
C PHE A 114 0.41 -1.86 1.36
N CYS A 115 -0.42 -0.87 1.06
CA CYS A 115 -0.57 0.33 1.85
C CYS A 115 -2.03 0.50 2.28
N ALA A 116 -2.24 0.86 3.55
CA ALA A 116 -3.55 1.23 4.06
C ALA A 116 -3.51 2.57 4.82
N LEU A 117 -4.50 3.41 4.57
CA LEU A 117 -4.86 4.55 5.41
C LEU A 117 -6.02 4.12 6.30
N ILE A 118 -5.78 4.11 7.60
CA ILE A 118 -6.62 3.43 8.59
C ILE A 118 -7.22 4.49 9.53
N ASP A 119 -8.55 4.54 9.60
CA ASP A 119 -9.28 5.42 10.51
C ASP A 119 -9.33 4.81 11.92
N VAL A 120 -8.34 5.13 12.75
CA VAL A 120 -8.23 4.58 14.11
C VAL A 120 -8.80 5.56 15.11
N PHE A 121 -9.72 5.09 15.96
CA PHE A 121 -10.20 5.88 17.09
C PHE A 121 -9.04 6.28 17.99
N ASP A 122 -9.00 7.53 18.45
CA ASP A 122 -7.87 8.05 19.23
C ASP A 122 -7.59 7.21 20.50
N SER A 123 -8.63 6.61 21.09
CA SER A 123 -8.52 5.71 22.26
C SER A 123 -7.89 4.35 21.96
N LYS A 124 -7.71 4.00 20.69
CA LYS A 124 -7.13 2.72 20.21
C LYS A 124 -5.84 2.93 19.44
N LEU A 125 -5.26 4.12 19.42
CA LEU A 125 -3.96 4.31 18.78
C LEU A 125 -2.86 3.48 19.47
N PRO A 126 -1.86 2.97 18.72
CA PRO A 126 -1.69 3.13 17.26
C PRO A 126 -2.45 2.10 16.41
N ASP A 127 -3.03 1.05 16.98
CA ASP A 127 -3.67 -0.06 16.25
C ASP A 127 -4.98 -0.48 16.91
N ASP A 128 -6.04 -0.59 16.12
CA ASP A 128 -7.33 -1.14 16.55
C ASP A 128 -7.51 -2.63 16.24
N GLY A 129 -6.41 -3.31 15.91
CA GLY A 129 -6.32 -4.73 15.60
C GLY A 129 -6.15 -5.01 14.11
N ARG A 130 -6.34 -4.02 13.23
CA ARG A 130 -6.22 -4.21 11.78
C ARG A 130 -4.79 -4.46 11.34
N GLN A 131 -3.80 -3.80 11.96
CA GLN A 131 -2.39 -3.94 11.59
C GLN A 131 -1.86 -5.29 12.07
N SER A 132 -2.04 -5.58 13.35
CA SER A 132 -1.67 -6.87 13.95
C SER A 132 -2.35 -8.06 13.25
N TYR A 133 -3.58 -7.92 12.76
CA TYR A 133 -4.25 -8.97 11.98
C TYR A 133 -3.51 -9.32 10.68
N ILE A 134 -3.11 -8.32 9.89
CA ILE A 134 -2.44 -8.60 8.60
C ILE A 134 -0.99 -9.04 8.79
N GLU A 135 -0.31 -8.53 9.82
CA GLU A 135 1.07 -8.92 10.15
C GLU A 135 1.17 -10.36 10.66
N SER A 136 0.08 -10.90 11.21
CA SER A 136 0.00 -12.27 11.74
C SER A 136 -0.56 -13.30 10.75
N MET A 137 -0.73 -12.93 9.47
CA MET A 137 -1.31 -13.81 8.45
C MET A 137 -0.46 -15.06 8.17
N ALA A 138 -1.02 -16.25 8.44
CA ALA A 138 -0.40 -17.52 8.06
C ALA A 138 -0.26 -17.67 6.54
N GLY A 139 0.90 -18.18 6.09
CA GLY A 139 1.25 -18.42 4.68
C GLY A 139 1.77 -17.19 3.92
N TYR A 140 1.83 -16.04 4.58
CA TYR A 140 2.31 -14.78 4.00
C TYR A 140 3.35 -14.14 4.91
N LYS A 141 4.33 -13.49 4.30
CA LYS A 141 5.28 -12.62 5.00
C LYS A 141 4.84 -11.19 4.79
N VAL A 142 4.40 -10.54 5.87
CA VAL A 142 3.96 -9.15 5.87
C VAL A 142 4.89 -8.38 6.81
N THR A 143 5.76 -7.54 6.26
CA THR A 143 6.79 -6.82 7.01
C THR A 143 6.55 -5.32 6.92
N SER A 144 6.41 -4.67 8.07
CA SER A 144 6.21 -3.22 8.15
C SER A 144 7.41 -2.47 7.57
N LEU A 145 7.13 -1.58 6.62
CA LEU A 145 8.08 -0.60 6.09
C LEU A 145 7.92 0.74 6.81
N LEU A 146 6.67 1.09 7.15
CA LEU A 146 6.32 2.30 7.88
C LEU A 146 4.94 2.15 8.51
N ILE A 147 4.82 2.54 9.78
CA ILE A 147 3.54 2.80 10.44
C ILE A 147 3.67 4.13 11.16
N LYS A 148 2.90 5.14 10.73
CA LYS A 148 2.87 6.47 11.36
C LYS A 148 1.46 7.02 11.35
N SER A 149 1.16 7.92 12.28
CA SER A 149 -0.17 8.51 12.40
C SER A 149 -0.16 10.04 12.38
N PHE A 150 -1.28 10.62 11.96
CA PHE A 150 -1.56 12.04 12.07
C PHE A 150 -3.05 12.27 12.36
N LYS A 151 -3.36 13.41 12.99
CA LYS A 151 -4.75 13.81 13.23
C LYS A 151 -5.39 14.21 11.92
N THR A 152 -6.62 13.75 11.68
CA THR A 152 -7.37 14.07 10.46
C THR A 152 -8.78 14.53 10.81
N LYS A 153 -9.40 15.33 9.93
CA LYS A 153 -10.81 15.67 10.04
C LYS A 153 -11.66 14.53 9.49
N GLN A 154 -12.71 14.19 10.22
CA GLN A 154 -13.76 13.32 9.70
C GLN A 154 -15.10 13.72 10.32
N ASN A 155 -16.19 13.47 9.59
CA ASN A 155 -17.55 13.86 9.97
C ASN A 155 -18.51 12.65 10.08
N TRP A 156 -18.02 11.43 9.96
CA TRP A 156 -18.82 10.20 10.02
C TRP A 156 -19.00 9.67 11.45
N TYR A 157 -18.01 9.87 12.31
CA TYR A 157 -18.03 9.47 13.71
C TYR A 157 -18.13 10.70 14.61
N GLN A 158 -18.88 10.57 15.71
CA GLN A 158 -18.86 11.58 16.77
C GLN A 158 -17.52 11.57 17.53
N SER A 159 -16.93 10.38 17.70
CA SER A 159 -15.63 10.20 18.33
C SER A 159 -14.50 10.67 17.43
N LYS A 160 -13.44 11.22 18.04
CA LYS A 160 -12.23 11.62 17.32
C LYS A 160 -11.47 10.38 16.83
N THR A 161 -10.97 10.48 15.60
CA THR A 161 -10.12 9.47 14.97
C THR A 161 -8.88 10.12 14.39
N SER A 162 -7.81 9.37 14.32
CA SER A 162 -6.58 9.72 13.61
C SER A 162 -6.42 8.84 12.39
N CYS A 163 -5.69 9.30 11.39
CA CYS A 163 -5.27 8.47 10.27
C CYS A 163 -3.97 7.78 10.64
N VAL A 164 -3.94 6.46 10.59
CA VAL A 164 -2.71 5.66 10.63
C VAL A 164 -2.39 5.25 9.21
N VAL A 165 -1.22 5.65 8.71
CA VAL A 165 -0.68 5.21 7.42
C VAL A 165 0.22 4.02 7.70
N GLY A 166 -0.17 2.87 7.18
CA GLY A 166 0.66 1.67 7.19
C GLY A 166 1.09 1.29 5.79
N ALA A 167 2.36 0.93 5.64
CA ALA A 167 2.93 0.38 4.42
C ALA A 167 3.73 -0.87 4.76
N TRP A 168 3.46 -1.95 4.05
CA TRP A 168 4.08 -3.26 4.29
C TRP A 168 4.62 -3.84 3.00
N SER A 169 5.82 -4.41 3.08
CA SER A 169 6.30 -5.35 2.07
C SER A 169 5.57 -6.67 2.24
N VAL A 170 5.09 -7.26 1.15
CA VAL A 170 4.31 -8.50 1.19
C VAL A 170 4.87 -9.56 0.24
N SER A 171 4.95 -10.81 0.71
CA SER A 171 5.30 -11.97 -0.11
C SER A 171 4.61 -13.24 0.40
N LEU A 172 4.73 -14.33 -0.35
CA LEU A 172 4.46 -15.67 0.19
C LEU A 172 5.61 -16.07 1.12
N ASN A 173 5.34 -17.00 2.04
CA ASN A 173 6.40 -17.64 2.80
C ASN A 173 7.19 -18.61 1.91
N GLU A 174 8.51 -18.71 2.12
CA GLU A 174 9.42 -19.52 1.30
C GLU A 174 9.00 -21.00 1.19
N THR A 175 8.45 -21.57 2.26
CA THR A 175 7.94 -22.95 2.27
C THR A 175 6.72 -23.15 1.36
N ASP A 176 5.89 -22.13 1.20
CA ASP A 176 4.72 -22.18 0.31
C ASP A 176 5.09 -21.86 -1.14
N GLU A 177 6.13 -21.06 -1.38
CA GLU A 177 6.68 -20.85 -2.72
C GLU A 177 7.26 -22.14 -3.31
N LEU A 178 8.02 -22.92 -2.53
CA LEU A 178 8.57 -24.20 -2.98
C LEU A 178 7.48 -25.22 -3.36
N ASN A 179 6.46 -25.37 -2.49
CA ASN A 179 5.35 -26.30 -2.76
C ASN A 179 4.56 -25.91 -4.02
N ARG A 180 4.46 -24.61 -4.31
CA ARG A 180 3.75 -24.11 -5.48
C ARG A 180 4.54 -24.28 -6.78
N VAL A 181 5.85 -24.06 -6.76
CA VAL A 181 6.74 -24.33 -7.90
C VAL A 181 6.75 -25.81 -8.26
N LEU A 182 6.74 -26.69 -7.26
CA LEU A 182 6.70 -28.14 -7.48
C LEU A 182 5.37 -28.59 -8.11
N CYS A 183 4.23 -28.04 -7.66
CA CYS A 183 2.93 -28.35 -8.28
C CYS A 183 2.79 -27.85 -9.72
N ASP A 184 3.29 -26.65 -10.04
CA ASP A 184 3.23 -26.07 -11.39
C ASP A 184 4.23 -26.74 -12.38
N SER A 185 5.16 -27.58 -11.89
CA SER A 185 6.14 -28.33 -12.71
C SER A 185 5.69 -29.75 -13.09
N CYS A 186 4.47 -30.14 -12.71
CA CYS A 186 3.88 -31.45 -13.01
C CYS A 186 2.80 -31.40 -14.11
N GLU A 187 2.67 -30.29 -14.85
CA GLU A 187 1.81 -30.15 -16.03
C GLU A 187 2.61 -30.19 -17.35
#